data_AF-A0A2S8RXZ6-F1
#
_entry.id   AF-A0A2S8RXZ6-F1
#
_cell.length_a   1.000
_cell.length_b   1.000
_cell.length_c   1.000
_cell.angle_alpha   90.00
_cell.angle_beta   90.00
_cell.angle_gamma   90.00
#
_symmetry.space_group_name_H-M   'P 1'
#
loop_
_entity.id
_entity.type
_entity.pdbx_description
1 polymer ?
#
loop_
_entity_poly.entity_id
_entity_poly.type
_entity_poly.pdbx_seq_one_letter_code
_entity_poly.pdbx_strand_id
1 'polypeptide(L)'
;MTSAQQHSTQTPNSNVPTHQKARFNNHPKAPATATTPEALKTVLTLVETAQLVQQVLREAFPATGFYVKTQRDANGARLHVEWTDGPREQQVNKLLLPLQSATPGQSGGTSPVEHFRLTAQGPQRVRLGAGRITVKRKFSDGLVGGVLQRLAHRHVGRLDPETRKLLTVESFKKGALVAVALYGVHFASNSLHTDVETALHDHTDVQGYPRSATAAGLFVRKPLKA
;
A
#
# COMPACT_ATOMS: atom_id res chain seq x y z
N MET A 1 12.15 -89.08 -10.91
CA MET A 1 13.59 -88.92 -11.28
C MET A 1 13.67 -87.63 -12.09
N THR A 2 14.35 -86.53 -11.74
CA THR A 2 15.34 -86.22 -10.70
C THR A 2 15.46 -84.68 -10.64
N SER A 3 15.76 -84.14 -9.46
CA SER A 3 16.09 -82.73 -9.15
C SER A 3 17.34 -82.21 -9.85
N ALA A 4 17.49 -80.87 -9.93
CA ALA A 4 18.65 -80.07 -9.44
C ALA A 4 18.52 -78.61 -9.98
N GLN A 5 18.42 -77.56 -9.18
CA GLN A 5 19.42 -76.86 -8.33
C GLN A 5 20.47 -76.02 -9.08
N GLN A 6 20.63 -74.80 -8.56
CA GLN A 6 21.47 -73.66 -8.92
C GLN A 6 22.96 -73.99 -9.09
N HIS A 7 23.75 -73.09 -9.70
CA HIS A 7 25.07 -72.68 -9.18
C HIS A 7 25.48 -71.27 -9.68
N SER A 8 26.20 -70.58 -8.79
CA SER A 8 26.72 -69.20 -8.85
C SER A 8 28.23 -69.21 -9.20
N THR A 9 28.87 -68.03 -9.13
CA THR A 9 30.33 -67.70 -9.17
C THR A 9 30.87 -67.34 -10.57
N GLN A 10 31.74 -66.34 -10.82
CA GLN A 10 32.50 -65.38 -10.01
C GLN A 10 33.29 -64.43 -10.97
N THR A 11 33.53 -63.18 -10.53
CA THR A 11 34.34 -62.12 -11.20
C THR A 11 35.85 -62.35 -11.05
N PRO A 12 36.73 -61.58 -11.75
CA PRO A 12 37.43 -60.52 -11.00
C PRO A 12 37.88 -59.25 -11.79
N ASN A 13 37.95 -58.14 -11.05
CA ASN A 13 39.00 -57.08 -11.02
C ASN A 13 39.40 -56.30 -12.29
N SER A 14 39.83 -55.04 -12.29
CA SER A 14 39.98 -53.93 -11.32
C SER A 14 40.48 -52.73 -12.14
N ASN A 15 40.04 -51.50 -11.82
CA ASN A 15 40.91 -50.36 -11.53
C ASN A 15 40.20 -49.02 -11.71
N VAL A 16 40.03 -48.35 -10.57
CA VAL A 16 39.80 -46.91 -10.41
C VAL A 16 41.18 -46.24 -10.27
N PRO A 17 41.35 -44.99 -10.72
CA PRO A 17 41.96 -44.00 -9.84
C PRO A 17 41.10 -42.75 -9.62
N THR A 18 40.81 -42.51 -8.36
CA THR A 18 40.32 -41.28 -7.74
C THR A 18 41.40 -40.20 -7.74
N HIS A 19 41.22 -39.09 -8.45
CA HIS A 19 41.80 -37.79 -8.10
C HIS A 19 41.05 -36.64 -8.80
N GLN A 20 40.04 -36.06 -8.15
CA GLN A 20 39.89 -34.60 -7.98
C GLN A 20 38.59 -34.29 -7.21
N LYS A 21 38.72 -34.29 -5.89
CA LYS A 21 37.85 -33.50 -5.02
C LYS A 21 38.17 -32.02 -5.20
N ALA A 22 37.13 -31.22 -5.02
CA ALA A 22 37.14 -29.80 -4.68
C ALA A 22 37.45 -28.80 -5.81
N ARG A 23 36.42 -28.07 -6.25
CA ARG A 23 36.30 -26.61 -6.07
C ARG A 23 35.12 -26.05 -6.86
N PHE A 24 33.92 -26.15 -6.29
CA PHE A 24 32.86 -25.15 -6.50
C PHE A 24 32.10 -24.95 -5.18
N ASN A 25 32.86 -24.68 -4.11
CA ASN A 25 32.33 -24.05 -2.91
C ASN A 25 33.26 -22.90 -2.59
N ASN A 26 32.70 -21.69 -2.63
CA ASN A 26 33.10 -20.45 -1.96
C ASN A 26 32.94 -19.30 -2.95
N HIS A 27 31.88 -18.52 -2.77
CA HIS A 27 31.84 -17.05 -2.76
C HIS A 27 30.54 -16.64 -2.01
N PRO A 28 30.50 -15.45 -1.38
CA PRO A 28 30.43 -15.35 0.07
C PRO A 28 29.03 -15.45 0.67
N LYS A 29 28.99 -15.95 1.91
CA LYS A 29 27.94 -15.74 2.90
C LYS A 29 27.67 -14.24 3.04
N ALA A 30 26.76 -13.71 2.23
CA ALA A 30 26.07 -12.47 2.57
C ALA A 30 25.30 -12.74 3.87
N PRO A 31 25.35 -11.85 4.88
CA PRO A 31 24.47 -12.00 6.02
C PRO A 31 23.04 -12.01 5.50
N ALA A 32 22.38 -13.14 5.71
CA ALA A 32 20.94 -13.28 5.61
C ALA A 32 20.32 -12.35 6.65
N THR A 33 20.07 -11.11 6.22
CA THR A 33 19.11 -10.24 6.87
C THR A 33 18.16 -9.70 5.82
N ALA A 34 17.67 -10.59 4.95
CA ALA A 34 16.24 -10.51 4.67
C ALA A 34 15.59 -10.69 6.03
N THR A 35 15.03 -9.62 6.58
CA THR A 35 14.20 -9.68 7.78
C THR A 35 13.23 -10.83 7.56
N THR A 36 13.47 -11.96 8.22
CA THR A 36 12.48 -13.03 8.31
C THR A 36 11.24 -12.31 8.80
N PRO A 37 10.11 -12.31 8.06
CA PRO A 37 8.88 -11.75 8.59
C PRO A 37 8.49 -12.69 9.71
N GLU A 38 9.04 -12.40 10.89
CA GLU A 38 8.78 -13.01 12.18
C GLU A 38 7.29 -13.32 12.17
N ALA A 39 6.97 -14.61 12.21
CA ALA A 39 5.62 -15.14 12.01
C ALA A 39 4.64 -14.22 12.73
N LEU A 40 3.94 -13.36 11.97
CA LEU A 40 3.19 -12.28 12.58
C LEU A 40 2.28 -12.89 13.63
N LYS A 41 2.52 -12.49 14.89
CA LYS A 41 1.82 -13.04 16.05
C LYS A 41 0.34 -13.10 15.70
N THR A 42 -0.32 -14.17 16.13
CA THR A 42 -1.77 -14.39 15.90
C THR A 42 -2.61 -13.18 16.31
N VAL A 43 -2.07 -12.34 17.20
CA VAL A 43 -2.62 -11.04 17.59
C VAL A 43 -1.52 -9.97 17.48
N LEU A 44 -1.78 -8.93 16.69
CA LEU A 44 -0.95 -7.73 16.61
C LEU A 44 -1.51 -6.64 17.50
N THR A 45 -0.63 -6.02 18.27
CA THR A 45 -0.90 -4.75 18.95
C THR A 45 -1.14 -3.63 17.94
N LEU A 46 -1.63 -2.48 18.43
CA LEU A 46 -1.79 -1.28 17.59
C LEU A 46 -0.46 -0.83 16.97
N VAL A 47 0.64 -0.94 17.72
CA VAL A 47 1.99 -0.57 17.26
C VAL A 47 2.50 -1.55 16.21
N GLU A 48 2.36 -2.85 16.44
CA GLU A 48 2.72 -3.88 15.43
C GLU A 48 1.87 -3.73 14.16
N THR A 49 0.59 -3.34 14.29
CA THR A 49 -0.27 -3.03 13.14
C THR A 49 0.21 -1.76 12.41
N ALA A 50 0.67 -0.74 13.13
CA ALA A 50 1.26 0.45 12.51
C ALA A 50 2.55 0.12 11.75
N GLN A 51 3.40 -0.75 12.29
CA GLN A 51 4.61 -1.24 11.63
C GLN A 51 4.27 -2.04 10.36
N LEU A 52 3.26 -2.92 10.42
CA LEU A 52 2.73 -3.62 9.25
C LEU A 52 2.27 -2.63 8.16
N VAL A 53 1.50 -1.60 8.53
CA VAL A 53 1.04 -0.56 7.62
C VAL A 53 2.23 0.19 6.99
N GLN A 54 3.23 0.58 7.79
CA GLN A 54 4.43 1.24 7.28
C GLN A 54 5.20 0.37 6.29
N GLN A 55 5.33 -0.93 6.58
CA GLN A 55 5.99 -1.88 5.67
C GLN A 55 5.23 -1.99 4.34
N VAL A 56 3.91 -2.17 4.39
CA VAL A 56 3.06 -2.24 3.19
C VAL A 56 3.20 -0.98 2.33
N LEU A 57 3.18 0.20 2.95
CA LEU A 57 3.31 1.47 2.25
C LEU A 57 4.70 1.65 1.64
N ARG A 58 5.77 1.28 2.36
CA ARG A 58 7.14 1.36 1.85
C ARG A 58 7.37 0.45 0.65
N GLU A 59 6.80 -0.76 0.66
CA GLU A 59 6.88 -1.70 -0.47
C GLU A 59 6.14 -1.18 -1.70
N ALA A 60 4.94 -0.61 -1.51
CA ALA A 60 4.11 -0.14 -2.60
C ALA A 60 4.53 1.23 -3.17
N PHE A 61 5.08 2.11 -2.33
CA PHE A 61 5.33 3.52 -2.65
C PHE A 61 6.70 3.97 -2.12
N PRO A 62 7.81 3.41 -2.65
CA PRO A 62 9.14 3.65 -2.09
C PRO A 62 9.61 5.11 -2.16
N ALA A 63 9.07 5.89 -3.09
CA ALA A 63 9.42 7.30 -3.27
C ALA A 63 8.62 8.26 -2.36
N THR A 64 7.61 7.78 -1.63
CA THR A 64 6.73 8.63 -0.82
C THR A 64 6.98 8.42 0.67
N GLY A 65 7.23 9.51 1.39
CA GLY A 65 7.30 9.50 2.85
C GLY A 65 5.90 9.47 3.47
N PHE A 66 5.56 8.36 4.14
CA PHE A 66 4.33 8.24 4.93
C PHE A 66 4.60 8.44 6.40
N TYR A 67 3.65 9.12 7.04
CA TYR A 67 3.63 9.32 8.46
C TYR A 67 2.41 8.63 9.07
N VAL A 68 2.66 7.67 9.97
CA VAL A 68 1.63 6.80 10.56
C VAL A 68 1.52 7.10 12.05
N LYS A 69 0.36 7.64 12.46
CA LYS A 69 0.02 7.95 13.86
C LYS A 69 -0.90 6.87 14.41
N THR A 70 -0.61 6.42 15.63
CA THR A 70 -1.54 5.61 16.42
C THR A 70 -2.45 6.51 17.25
N GLN A 71 -3.75 6.21 17.30
CA GLN A 71 -4.73 6.92 18.12
C GLN A 71 -5.57 5.90 18.89
N ARG A 72 -5.88 6.22 20.14
CA ARG A 72 -6.82 5.45 20.96
C ARG A 72 -7.74 6.43 21.66
N ASP A 73 -9.04 6.31 21.39
CA ASP A 73 -10.09 7.12 22.00
C ASP A 73 -11.22 6.21 22.53
N ALA A 74 -12.27 6.81 23.09
CA ALA A 74 -13.45 6.08 23.58
C ALA A 74 -14.14 5.23 22.49
N ASN A 75 -13.87 5.52 21.22
CA ASN A 75 -14.41 4.83 20.05
C ASN A 75 -13.42 3.81 19.45
N GLY A 76 -12.34 3.47 20.16
CA GLY A 76 -11.44 2.37 19.85
C GLY A 76 -10.04 2.75 19.37
N ALA A 77 -9.30 1.75 18.91
CA ALA A 77 -7.93 1.89 18.41
C ALA A 77 -7.93 2.16 16.89
N ARG A 78 -7.23 3.22 16.47
CA ARG A 78 -7.24 3.72 15.10
C ARG A 78 -5.82 4.07 14.65
N LEU A 79 -5.59 4.02 13.34
CA LEU A 79 -4.39 4.58 12.70
C LEU A 79 -4.78 5.74 11.81
N HIS A 80 -3.93 6.76 11.78
CA HIS A 80 -4.03 7.87 10.83
C HIS A 80 -2.76 7.92 9.99
N VAL A 81 -2.91 7.89 8.67
CA VAL A 81 -1.81 7.91 7.71
C VAL A 81 -1.85 9.21 6.93
N GLU A 82 -0.77 9.98 7.01
CA GLU A 82 -0.60 11.25 6.30
C GLU A 82 0.62 11.17 5.37
N TRP A 83 0.54 11.84 4.23
CA TRP A 83 1.67 12.05 3.33
C TRP A 83 1.46 13.34 2.51
N THR A 84 2.52 13.80 1.86
CA THR A 84 2.51 14.97 0.99
C THR A 84 2.74 14.52 -0.46
N ASP A 85 1.94 15.04 -1.39
CA ASP A 85 1.97 14.71 -2.81
C ASP A 85 1.86 13.20 -3.07
N GLY A 86 2.50 12.63 -4.10
CA GLY A 86 2.61 11.18 -4.21
C GLY A 86 1.37 10.43 -4.76
N PRO A 87 1.04 9.24 -4.22
CA PRO A 87 -0.12 8.46 -4.63
C PRO A 87 -1.44 9.11 -4.24
N ARG A 88 -2.49 8.81 -5.01
CA ARG A 88 -3.87 9.19 -4.65
C ARG A 88 -4.34 8.44 -3.43
N GLU A 89 -5.24 9.05 -2.67
CA GLU A 89 -5.87 8.39 -1.52
C GLU A 89 -6.54 7.07 -1.92
N GLN A 90 -7.12 6.99 -3.12
CA GLN A 90 -7.69 5.74 -3.63
C GLN A 90 -6.65 4.61 -3.77
N GLN A 91 -5.43 4.93 -4.24
CA GLN A 91 -4.36 3.93 -4.37
C GLN A 91 -3.89 3.45 -3.00
N VAL A 92 -3.76 4.37 -2.03
CA VAL A 92 -3.38 4.04 -0.65
C VAL A 92 -4.48 3.23 0.04
N ASN A 93 -5.75 3.66 -0.06
CA ASN A 93 -6.89 2.97 0.56
C ASN A 93 -7.07 1.55 0.03
N LYS A 94 -6.77 1.27 -1.25
CA LYS A 94 -6.81 -0.10 -1.77
C LYS A 94 -5.89 -1.06 -1.00
N LEU A 95 -4.77 -0.58 -0.47
CA LEU A 95 -3.84 -1.38 0.33
C LEU A 95 -4.20 -1.38 1.81
N LEU A 96 -4.71 -0.26 2.34
CA LEU A 96 -4.91 -0.09 3.78
C LEU A 96 -6.30 -0.52 4.28
N LEU A 97 -7.36 -0.41 3.48
CA LEU A 97 -8.71 -0.83 3.90
C LEU A 97 -8.76 -2.31 4.33
N PRO A 98 -8.09 -3.26 3.63
CA PRO A 98 -8.03 -4.65 4.08
C PRO A 98 -7.33 -4.85 5.43
N LEU A 99 -6.51 -3.89 5.89
CA LEU A 99 -5.76 -3.97 7.14
C LEU A 99 -6.55 -3.44 8.36
N GLN A 100 -7.83 -3.12 8.20
CA GLN A 100 -8.71 -2.72 9.30
C GLN A 100 -9.33 -3.96 9.97
N SER A 101 -9.34 -4.02 11.30
CA SER A 101 -10.00 -5.10 12.05
C SER A 101 -11.50 -4.97 12.17
N ALA A 102 -12.08 -3.86 11.71
CA ALA A 102 -13.51 -3.66 11.66
C ALA A 102 -13.93 -2.84 10.42
N THR A 103 -15.19 -3.02 10.01
CA THR A 103 -15.85 -2.20 8.97
C THR A 103 -17.17 -1.65 9.51
N PRO A 104 -17.69 -0.54 8.97
CA PRO A 104 -19.03 -0.07 9.32
C PRO A 104 -20.10 -1.14 9.04
N GLY A 105 -20.99 -1.40 10.01
CA GLY A 105 -22.11 -2.33 9.86
C GLY A 105 -23.26 -1.73 9.05
N GLN A 106 -24.09 -2.57 8.43
CA GLN A 106 -25.25 -2.13 7.60
C GLN A 106 -26.30 -1.35 8.40
N SER A 107 -26.53 -1.70 9.66
CA SER A 107 -27.55 -1.09 10.53
C SER A 107 -26.95 -0.15 11.58
N GLY A 108 -25.76 0.39 11.31
CA GLY A 108 -24.94 1.09 12.30
C GLY A 108 -24.03 0.15 13.09
N GLY A 109 -23.10 0.73 13.86
CA GLY A 109 -22.05 -0.01 14.56
C GLY A 109 -20.92 -0.51 13.66
N THR A 110 -20.16 -1.50 14.13
CA THR A 110 -18.99 -2.06 13.43
C THR A 110 -19.02 -3.58 13.37
N SER A 111 -18.72 -4.15 12.21
CA SER A 111 -18.55 -5.58 12.00
C SER A 111 -17.07 -5.96 12.00
N PRO A 112 -16.64 -7.00 12.75
CA PRO A 112 -15.26 -7.43 12.77
C PRO A 112 -14.84 -8.00 11.41
N VAL A 113 -13.58 -7.77 11.05
CA VAL A 113 -12.96 -8.32 9.85
C VAL A 113 -12.07 -9.49 10.26
N GLU A 114 -12.22 -10.63 9.58
CA GLU A 114 -11.36 -11.78 9.81
C GLU A 114 -10.16 -11.77 8.87
N HIS A 115 -8.96 -11.66 9.43
CA HIS A 115 -7.71 -11.79 8.70
C HIS A 115 -7.10 -13.18 8.86
N PHE A 116 -6.45 -13.67 7.81
CA PHE A 116 -5.69 -14.90 7.86
C PHE A 116 -4.49 -14.87 6.92
N ARG A 117 -3.54 -15.77 7.16
CA ARG A 117 -2.38 -16.04 6.33
C ARG A 117 -2.43 -17.50 5.89
N LEU A 118 -1.84 -17.80 4.75
CA LEU A 118 -1.68 -19.18 4.31
C LEU A 118 -0.29 -19.66 4.73
N THR A 119 -0.24 -20.71 5.55
CA THR A 119 1.00 -21.39 5.92
C THR A 119 1.00 -22.81 5.36
N ALA A 120 2.14 -23.51 5.44
CA ALA A 120 2.23 -24.91 5.03
C ALA A 120 1.28 -25.83 5.83
N GLN A 121 0.88 -25.42 7.03
CA GLN A 121 -0.02 -26.13 7.93
C GLN A 121 -1.49 -25.72 7.75
N GLY A 122 -1.79 -24.77 6.85
CA GLY A 122 -3.14 -24.29 6.55
C GLY A 122 -3.35 -22.80 6.87
N PRO A 123 -4.62 -22.33 6.86
CA PRO A 123 -4.94 -20.94 7.18
C PRO A 123 -4.68 -20.63 8.66
N GLN A 124 -3.83 -19.63 8.94
CA GLN A 124 -3.58 -19.11 10.28
C GLN A 124 -4.30 -17.78 10.46
N ARG A 125 -5.19 -17.68 11.45
CA ARG A 125 -5.90 -16.43 11.77
C ARG A 125 -4.92 -15.36 12.29
N VAL A 126 -5.14 -14.11 11.89
CA VAL A 126 -4.43 -12.93 12.38
C VAL A 126 -5.47 -11.95 12.93
N ARG A 127 -5.19 -11.34 14.09
CA ARG A 127 -6.00 -10.24 14.63
C ARG A 127 -5.20 -8.96 14.58
N LEU A 128 -5.71 -7.95 13.88
CA LEU A 128 -5.08 -6.64 13.78
C LEU A 128 -5.57 -5.72 14.91
N GLY A 129 -4.66 -4.89 15.43
CA GLY A 129 -4.93 -4.01 16.58
C GLY A 129 -5.64 -2.71 16.23
N ALA A 130 -5.76 -2.37 14.94
CA ALA A 130 -6.42 -1.15 14.46
C ALA A 130 -7.81 -1.44 13.91
N GLY A 131 -8.86 -0.96 14.58
CA GLY A 131 -10.25 -1.10 14.12
C GLY A 131 -10.54 -0.25 12.89
N ARG A 132 -9.86 0.89 12.74
CA ARG A 132 -10.04 1.80 11.60
C ARG A 132 -8.70 2.41 11.20
N ILE A 133 -8.52 2.60 9.90
CA ILE A 133 -7.38 3.34 9.33
C ILE A 133 -7.94 4.50 8.52
N THR A 134 -7.53 5.73 8.84
CA THR A 134 -7.88 6.92 8.07
C THR A 134 -6.66 7.43 7.33
N VAL A 135 -6.89 8.06 6.19
CA VAL A 135 -5.85 8.62 5.33
C VAL A 135 -6.09 10.11 5.15
N LYS A 136 -5.02 10.87 4.95
CA LYS A 136 -5.09 12.26 4.50
C LYS A 136 -3.88 12.60 3.66
N ARG A 137 -4.12 12.96 2.41
CA ARG A 137 -3.09 13.52 1.53
C ARG A 137 -3.02 15.04 1.70
N LYS A 138 -1.81 15.57 1.78
CA LYS A 138 -1.51 17.01 1.72
C LYS A 138 -0.86 17.33 0.39
N PHE A 139 -0.96 18.58 -0.04
CA PHE A 139 -0.39 19.04 -1.29
C PHE A 139 0.68 20.08 -1.03
N SER A 140 1.84 19.94 -1.67
CA SER A 140 2.90 20.94 -1.60
C SER A 140 2.56 22.19 -2.40
N ASP A 141 3.16 23.30 -2.01
CA ASP A 141 3.02 24.58 -2.70
C ASP A 141 3.49 24.49 -4.15
N GLY A 142 4.51 23.65 -4.43
CA GLY A 142 4.99 23.39 -5.78
C GLY A 142 3.94 22.70 -6.66
N LEU A 143 3.28 21.66 -6.14
CA LEU A 143 2.20 20.99 -6.87
C LEU A 143 0.99 21.91 -7.09
N VAL A 144 0.59 22.65 -6.05
CA VAL A 144 -0.49 23.65 -6.13
C VAL A 144 -0.16 24.70 -7.19
N GLY A 145 1.04 25.27 -7.17
CA GLY A 145 1.50 26.23 -8.18
C GLY A 145 1.48 25.67 -9.59
N GLY A 146 1.94 24.43 -9.78
CA GLY A 146 1.89 23.74 -11.07
C GLY A 146 0.46 23.51 -11.58
N VAL A 147 -0.48 23.14 -10.71
CA VAL A 147 -1.92 23.03 -11.06
C VAL A 147 -2.48 24.39 -11.47
N LEU A 148 -2.24 25.44 -10.68
CA LEU A 148 -2.70 26.79 -10.97
C LEU A 148 -2.19 27.30 -12.31
N GLN A 149 -0.91 27.08 -12.61
CA GLN A 149 -0.33 27.45 -13.91
C GLN A 149 -0.98 26.72 -15.08
N ARG A 150 -1.26 25.41 -14.94
CA ARG A 150 -1.96 24.63 -15.96
C ARG A 150 -3.39 25.15 -16.20
N LEU A 151 -4.12 25.49 -15.13
CA LEU A 151 -5.47 26.04 -15.24
C LEU A 151 -5.45 27.46 -15.84
N ALA A 152 -4.50 28.30 -15.44
CA ALA A 152 -4.29 29.63 -16.02
C ALA A 152 -4.09 29.54 -17.54
N HIS A 153 -3.27 28.59 -17.98
CA HIS A 153 -3.03 28.35 -19.40
C HIS A 153 -4.29 27.83 -20.11
N ARG A 154 -4.97 26.82 -19.53
CA ARG A 154 -6.21 26.23 -20.08
C ARG A 154 -7.32 27.27 -20.29
N HIS A 155 -7.43 28.24 -19.39
CA HIS A 155 -8.49 29.24 -19.39
C HIS A 155 -8.02 30.64 -19.78
N VAL A 156 -6.89 30.77 -20.49
CA VAL A 156 -6.28 32.07 -20.81
C VAL A 156 -7.25 33.07 -21.46
N GLY A 157 -8.15 32.60 -22.34
CA GLY A 157 -9.16 33.44 -23.01
C GLY A 157 -10.43 33.72 -22.20
N ARG A 158 -10.54 33.15 -20.99
CA ARG A 158 -11.69 33.33 -20.09
C ARG A 158 -11.33 34.01 -18.77
N LEU A 159 -10.04 34.24 -18.54
CA LEU A 159 -9.52 34.88 -17.33
C LEU A 159 -9.21 36.35 -17.62
N ASP A 160 -9.95 37.24 -16.97
CA ASP A 160 -9.60 38.66 -16.94
C ASP A 160 -8.30 38.90 -16.14
N PRO A 161 -7.66 40.07 -16.29
CA PRO A 161 -6.41 40.38 -15.61
C PRO A 161 -6.46 40.31 -14.07
N GLU A 162 -7.58 40.68 -13.45
CA GLU A 162 -7.71 40.65 -11.98
C GLU A 162 -7.85 39.22 -11.48
N THR A 163 -8.68 38.41 -12.14
CA THR A 163 -8.79 36.99 -11.82
C THR A 163 -7.45 36.26 -11.98
N ARG A 164 -6.66 36.62 -12.99
CA ARG A 164 -5.33 36.01 -13.20
C ARG A 164 -4.38 36.29 -12.03
N LYS A 165 -4.45 37.48 -11.41
CA LYS A 165 -3.65 37.82 -10.23
C LYS A 165 -4.02 36.99 -9.00
N LEU A 166 -5.24 36.45 -8.94
CA LEU A 166 -5.70 35.58 -7.85
C LEU A 166 -5.17 34.14 -7.97
N LEU A 167 -4.58 33.73 -9.10
CA LEU A 167 -4.07 32.37 -9.31
C LEU A 167 -2.71 32.14 -8.64
N THR A 168 -2.66 32.37 -7.33
CA THR A 168 -1.49 32.13 -6.48
C THR A 168 -1.78 31.04 -5.46
N VAL A 169 -0.72 30.40 -4.96
CA VAL A 169 -0.82 29.38 -3.90
C VAL A 169 -1.46 29.96 -2.64
N GLU A 170 -1.11 31.20 -2.27
CA GLU A 170 -1.65 31.88 -1.10
C GLU A 170 -3.16 32.14 -1.24
N SER A 171 -3.57 32.72 -2.38
CA SER A 171 -4.98 32.99 -2.68
C SER A 171 -5.82 31.71 -2.68
N PHE A 172 -5.30 30.62 -3.25
CA PHE A 172 -5.96 29.32 -3.20
C PHE A 172 -6.13 28.84 -1.75
N LYS A 173 -5.06 28.82 -0.95
CA LYS A 173 -5.09 28.38 0.45
C LYS A 173 -6.01 29.23 1.34
N LYS A 174 -6.16 30.52 1.02
CA LYS A 174 -7.10 31.44 1.69
C LYS A 174 -8.55 31.32 1.19
N GLY A 175 -8.81 30.47 0.20
CA GLY A 175 -10.15 30.27 -0.35
C GLY A 175 -10.62 31.37 -1.31
N ALA A 176 -9.74 32.27 -1.76
CA ALA A 176 -10.12 33.40 -2.61
C ALA A 176 -10.71 32.96 -3.96
N LEU A 177 -10.35 31.77 -4.45
CA LEU A 177 -10.84 31.23 -5.70
C LEU A 177 -12.27 30.66 -5.64
N VAL A 178 -12.86 30.55 -4.44
CA VAL A 178 -14.23 30.00 -4.27
C VAL A 178 -15.27 30.91 -4.94
N ALA A 179 -15.05 32.21 -4.88
CA ALA A 179 -15.92 33.20 -5.53
C ALA A 179 -15.62 33.40 -7.03
N VAL A 180 -14.63 32.70 -7.58
CA VAL A 180 -14.21 32.87 -8.97
C VAL A 180 -14.86 31.79 -9.83
N ALA A 181 -15.90 32.17 -10.55
CA ALA A 181 -16.56 31.33 -11.54
C ALA A 181 -16.29 31.83 -12.96
N LEU A 182 -15.89 30.93 -13.85
CA LEU A 182 -15.66 31.21 -15.26
C LEU A 182 -16.93 30.97 -16.07
N TYR A 183 -17.41 32.00 -16.75
CA TYR A 183 -18.58 31.92 -17.61
C TYR A 183 -18.41 30.84 -18.70
N GLY A 184 -19.45 30.01 -18.88
CA GLY A 184 -19.46 28.92 -19.85
C GLY A 184 -18.54 27.73 -19.50
N VAL A 185 -17.92 27.73 -18.33
CA VAL A 185 -17.13 26.59 -17.80
C VAL A 185 -17.76 26.08 -16.51
N HIS A 186 -18.08 26.99 -15.59
CA HIS A 186 -18.67 26.64 -14.31
C HIS A 186 -20.19 26.78 -14.36
N PHE A 187 -20.87 25.81 -13.75
CA PHE A 187 -22.31 25.79 -13.54
C PHE A 187 -22.60 25.36 -12.10
N ALA A 188 -23.70 25.86 -11.53
CA ALA A 188 -24.04 25.69 -10.13
C ALA A 188 -22.91 26.13 -9.18
N SER A 189 -22.50 25.28 -8.23
CA SER A 189 -21.51 25.62 -7.19
C SER A 189 -20.05 25.35 -7.58
N ASN A 190 -19.76 25.09 -8.85
CA ASN A 190 -18.38 24.91 -9.32
C ASN A 190 -17.67 26.26 -9.42
N SER A 191 -16.37 26.27 -9.11
CA SER A 191 -15.50 27.44 -9.15
C SER A 191 -14.09 27.05 -9.57
N LEU A 192 -13.23 28.04 -9.80
CA LEU A 192 -11.80 27.76 -9.97
C LEU A 192 -11.20 27.06 -8.74
N HIS A 193 -11.74 27.27 -7.54
CA HIS A 193 -11.30 26.53 -6.36
C HIS A 193 -11.55 25.02 -6.51
N THR A 194 -12.76 24.63 -6.90
CA THR A 194 -13.10 23.21 -7.08
C THR A 194 -12.33 22.57 -8.23
N ASP A 195 -12.01 23.34 -9.29
CA ASP A 195 -11.15 22.86 -10.37
C ASP A 195 -9.73 22.56 -9.89
N VAL A 196 -9.16 23.44 -9.05
CA VAL A 196 -7.84 23.24 -8.45
C VAL A 196 -7.87 22.02 -7.53
N GLU A 197 -8.84 21.90 -6.63
CA GLU A 197 -8.99 20.75 -5.74
C GLU A 197 -9.13 19.44 -6.53
N THR A 198 -9.99 19.41 -7.54
CA THR A 198 -10.19 18.24 -8.40
C THR A 198 -8.87 17.85 -9.08
N ALA A 199 -8.18 18.82 -9.69
CA ALA A 199 -6.91 18.58 -10.34
C ALA A 199 -5.81 18.11 -9.38
N LEU A 200 -5.81 18.57 -8.13
CA LEU A 200 -4.90 18.10 -7.07
C LEU A 200 -5.20 16.66 -6.66
N HIS A 201 -6.47 16.34 -6.45
CA HIS A 201 -6.91 14.99 -6.07
C HIS A 201 -6.66 13.95 -7.17
N ASP A 202 -6.82 14.36 -8.43
CA ASP A 202 -6.54 13.50 -9.59
C ASP A 202 -5.05 13.36 -9.90
N HIS A 203 -4.23 14.34 -9.51
CA HIS A 203 -2.78 14.29 -9.74
C HIS A 203 -2.11 13.17 -8.95
N THR A 204 -1.25 12.39 -9.62
CA THR A 204 -0.35 11.44 -8.98
C THR A 204 0.89 11.17 -9.82
N ASP A 205 2.02 10.96 -9.14
CA ASP A 205 3.28 10.49 -9.71
C ASP A 205 3.38 8.95 -9.73
N VAL A 206 2.39 8.24 -9.17
CA VAL A 206 2.38 6.78 -9.09
C VAL A 206 1.55 6.19 -10.22
N GLN A 207 2.22 5.48 -11.12
CA GLN A 207 1.57 4.78 -12.22
C GLN A 207 0.94 3.45 -11.75
N GLY A 208 -0.24 3.16 -12.29
CA GLY A 208 -0.93 1.88 -12.10
C GLY A 208 -1.36 1.60 -10.66
N TYR A 209 -1.36 0.31 -10.31
CA TYR A 209 -1.76 -0.19 -9.00
C TYR A 209 -0.56 -0.84 -8.31
N PRO A 210 0.14 -0.10 -7.43
CA PRO A 210 1.28 -0.64 -6.72
C PRO A 210 0.87 -1.80 -5.81
N ARG A 211 1.83 -2.70 -5.61
CA ARG A 211 1.65 -3.96 -4.89
C ARG A 211 2.59 -4.01 -3.71
N SER A 212 2.16 -4.68 -2.65
CA SER A 212 2.99 -5.02 -1.51
C SER A 212 2.95 -6.53 -1.33
N ALA A 213 4.13 -7.16 -1.21
CA ALA A 213 4.25 -8.58 -0.92
C ALA A 213 3.64 -8.88 0.46
N THR A 214 3.87 -7.98 1.42
CA THR A 214 3.31 -8.07 2.77
C THR A 214 1.78 -8.00 2.77
N ALA A 215 1.18 -7.08 2.00
CA ALA A 215 -0.27 -7.00 1.87
C ALA A 215 -0.85 -8.23 1.13
N ALA A 216 -0.16 -8.71 0.09
CA ALA A 216 -0.59 -9.89 -0.66
C ALA A 216 -0.58 -11.19 0.17
N GLY A 217 0.25 -11.25 1.22
CA GLY A 217 0.29 -12.38 2.15
C GLY A 217 -0.81 -12.37 3.22
N LEU A 218 -1.61 -11.30 3.33
CA LEU A 218 -2.70 -11.19 4.30
C LEU A 218 -4.06 -11.20 3.60
N PHE A 219 -4.87 -12.20 3.92
CA PHE A 219 -6.18 -12.40 3.32
C PHE A 219 -7.28 -11.95 4.26
N VAL A 220 -8.34 -11.41 3.68
CA VAL A 220 -9.57 -11.03 4.40
C VAL A 220 -10.69 -11.96 3.98
N ARG A 221 -11.40 -12.54 4.95
CA ARG A 221 -12.59 -13.34 4.66
C ARG A 221 -13.73 -12.38 4.33
N LYS A 222 -14.33 -12.52 3.16
CA LYS A 222 -15.58 -11.82 2.89
C LYS A 222 -16.66 -12.38 3.84
N PRO A 223 -17.49 -11.52 4.46
CA PRO A 223 -18.66 -12.02 5.15
C PRO A 223 -19.48 -12.85 4.16
N LEU A 224 -19.85 -14.07 4.56
CA LEU A 224 -20.77 -14.87 3.77
C LEU A 224 -22.04 -14.05 3.60
N LYS A 225 -22.50 -13.86 2.35
CA LYS A 225 -23.85 -13.35 2.14
C LYS A 225 -24.79 -14.37 2.78
N ALA A 226 -25.52 -13.93 3.80
CA ALA A 226 -26.65 -14.67 4.32
C ALA A 226 -27.73 -14.79 3.24
#